data_AF-A0A6L7YES0-F1
#
_entry.id   AF-A0A6L7YES0-F1
#
_cell.length_a   1.000
_cell.length_b   1.000
_cell.length_c   1.000
_cell.angle_alpha   90.00
_cell.angle_beta   90.00
_cell.angle_gamma   90.00
#
_symmetry.space_group_name_H-M   'P 1'
#
loop_
_entity.id
_entity.type
_entity.pdbx_description
1 polymer ?
#
loop_
_entity_poly.entity_id
_entity_poly.type
_entity_poly.pdbx_seq_one_letter_code
_entity_poly.pdbx_strand_id
1 'polypeptide(L)'
;MAGEDTNIRFCWTLRPDDAVRIGATLNASHPQELKVGDAPSMPGGDPDVEDLLLSAGLHLDQEPAEMVGTLRRLDGIATVSVLTESLEELMHTAPTGFIVDTRFDSVQIEEHQAIGRGTIVLVDGKGTRLLGSRQEAAVERALADAAGTHEG
;
A
#
# COMPACT_ATOMS: atom_id res chain seq x y z
N MET A 1 2.87 -28.35 4.18
CA MET A 1 2.30 -27.98 2.88
C MET A 1 2.73 -26.54 2.66
N ALA A 2 3.63 -26.29 1.71
CA ALA A 2 3.93 -24.92 1.31
C ALA A 2 2.63 -24.37 0.70
N GLY A 3 2.01 -23.40 1.36
CA GLY A 3 0.87 -22.71 0.78
C GLY A 3 1.33 -22.05 -0.50
N GLU A 4 0.58 -22.23 -1.59
CA GLU A 4 0.84 -21.53 -2.83
C GLU A 4 0.73 -20.03 -2.55
N ASP A 5 1.85 -19.33 -2.62
CA ASP A 5 1.91 -17.88 -2.41
C ASP A 5 1.08 -17.24 -3.53
N THR A 6 -0.08 -16.70 -3.17
CA THR A 6 -1.13 -16.34 -4.13
C THR A 6 -0.77 -15.03 -4.82
N ASN A 7 -1.01 -14.97 -6.13
CA ASN A 7 -0.80 -13.74 -6.89
C ASN A 7 -1.94 -12.75 -6.61
N ILE A 8 -1.58 -11.48 -6.49
CA ILE A 8 -2.53 -10.38 -6.32
C ILE A 8 -2.16 -9.22 -7.22
N ARG A 9 -3.19 -8.60 -7.81
CA ARG A 9 -3.02 -7.36 -8.57
C ARG A 9 -2.90 -6.20 -7.60
N PHE A 10 -1.95 -5.32 -7.84
CA PHE A 10 -1.75 -4.13 -7.02
C PHE A 10 -1.57 -2.88 -7.88
N CYS A 11 -1.84 -1.74 -7.25
CA CYS A 11 -1.51 -0.40 -7.69
C CYS A 11 -0.93 0.34 -6.49
N TRP A 12 0.31 0.77 -6.60
CA TRP A 12 1.03 1.42 -5.52
C TRP A 12 1.46 2.82 -5.96
N THR A 13 0.99 3.84 -5.26
CA THR A 13 1.41 5.23 -5.42
C THR A 13 2.40 5.58 -4.32
N LEU A 14 3.62 5.98 -4.71
CA LEU A 14 4.72 6.23 -3.78
C LEU A 14 5.70 7.26 -4.34
N ARG A 15 6.56 7.79 -3.48
CA ARG A 15 7.60 8.75 -3.87
C ARG A 15 8.61 8.11 -4.82
N PRO A 16 9.30 8.90 -5.68
CA PRO A 16 10.20 8.35 -6.69
C PRO A 16 11.32 7.47 -6.12
N ASP A 17 11.93 7.87 -5.00
CA ASP A 17 13.00 7.10 -4.36
C ASP A 17 12.51 5.75 -3.83
N ASP A 18 11.32 5.73 -3.23
CA ASP A 18 10.71 4.50 -2.72
C ASP A 18 10.25 3.59 -3.87
N ALA A 19 9.71 4.17 -4.94
CA ALA A 19 9.36 3.45 -6.17
C ALA A 19 10.55 2.74 -6.80
N VAL A 20 11.72 3.41 -6.83
CA VAL A 20 12.97 2.80 -7.33
C VAL A 20 13.42 1.68 -6.41
N ARG A 21 13.30 1.86 -5.09
CA ARG A 21 13.74 0.87 -4.09
C ARG A 21 12.98 -0.45 -4.23
N ILE A 22 11.65 -0.41 -4.14
CA ILE A 22 10.84 -1.64 -4.21
C ILE A 22 10.58 -2.12 -5.63
N GLY A 23 10.71 -1.23 -6.63
CA GLY A 23 10.46 -1.58 -8.03
C GLY A 23 11.35 -2.71 -8.52
N ALA A 24 12.60 -2.79 -8.05
CA ALA A 24 13.50 -3.89 -8.38
C ALA A 24 13.01 -5.24 -7.82
N THR A 25 12.55 -5.26 -6.56
CA THR A 25 12.00 -6.45 -5.88
C THR A 25 10.73 -6.93 -6.57
N LEU A 26 9.78 -6.02 -6.81
CA LEU A 26 8.53 -6.31 -7.50
C LEU A 26 8.76 -6.82 -8.94
N ASN A 27 9.71 -6.20 -9.65
CA ASN A 27 10.07 -6.60 -11.01
C ASN A 27 10.80 -7.95 -11.05
N ALA A 28 11.57 -8.30 -10.02
CA ALA A 28 12.22 -9.61 -9.96
C ALA A 28 11.22 -10.75 -9.83
N SER A 29 10.10 -10.51 -9.13
CA SER A 29 9.03 -11.49 -8.94
C SER A 29 8.19 -11.67 -10.21
N HIS A 30 7.77 -10.59 -10.87
CA HIS A 30 6.95 -10.64 -12.10
C HIS A 30 7.37 -9.56 -13.13
N PRO A 31 8.48 -9.77 -13.88
CA PRO A 31 9.10 -8.70 -14.69
C PRO A 31 8.27 -8.23 -15.90
N GLN A 32 7.29 -9.03 -16.35
CA GLN A 32 6.45 -8.67 -17.50
C GLN A 32 5.17 -7.93 -17.09
N GLU A 33 4.88 -7.86 -15.80
CA GLU A 33 3.59 -7.40 -15.29
C GLU A 33 3.69 -6.09 -14.52
N LEU A 34 4.91 -5.66 -14.16
CA LEU A 34 5.14 -4.36 -13.52
C LEU A 34 5.17 -3.22 -14.55
N LYS A 35 4.32 -2.22 -14.33
CA LYS A 35 4.26 -0.97 -15.08
C LYS A 35 4.57 0.19 -14.14
N VAL A 36 5.43 1.10 -14.59
CA VAL A 36 5.81 2.31 -13.86
C VAL A 36 5.30 3.52 -14.62
N GLY A 37 4.59 4.41 -13.94
CA GLY A 37 4.07 5.65 -14.51
C GLY A 37 4.12 6.82 -13.54
N ASP A 38 3.78 8.00 -14.04
CA ASP A 38 3.51 9.17 -13.19
C ASP A 38 2.11 9.03 -12.60
N ALA A 39 2.00 9.25 -11.28
CA ALA A 39 0.72 9.22 -10.60
C ALA A 39 0.20 10.65 -10.43
N PRO A 40 -1.05 10.95 -10.85
CA PRO A 40 -1.76 12.02 -10.18
C PRO A 40 -1.97 11.57 -8.73
N SER A 41 -1.70 12.45 -7.76
CA SER A 41 -2.05 12.21 -6.37
C SER A 41 -3.52 11.82 -6.29
N MET A 42 -3.84 10.68 -5.68
CA MET A 42 -5.25 10.37 -5.47
C MET A 42 -5.80 11.41 -4.49
N PRO A 43 -6.98 11.98 -4.76
CA PRO A 43 -7.67 12.70 -3.71
C PRO A 43 -7.94 11.69 -2.61
N GLY A 44 -7.45 11.96 -1.39
CA GLY A 44 -7.95 11.31 -0.18
C GLY A 44 -9.47 11.40 -0.23
N GLY A 45 -10.11 10.29 -0.57
CA GLY A 45 -11.47 10.29 -1.10
C GLY A 45 -12.37 9.27 -0.45
N ASP A 46 -11.86 8.56 0.56
CA ASP A 46 -12.67 7.70 1.41
C ASP A 46 -12.94 8.41 2.74
N PRO A 47 -14.19 8.84 2.99
CA PRO A 47 -14.53 9.62 4.18
C PRO A 47 -14.35 8.82 5.48
N ASP A 48 -14.45 7.49 5.44
CA ASP A 48 -14.20 6.65 6.62
C ASP A 48 -12.70 6.60 6.96
N VAL A 49 -11.83 6.67 5.94
CA VAL A 49 -10.39 6.83 6.13
C VAL A 49 -10.05 8.20 6.69
N GLU A 50 -10.64 9.27 6.14
CA GLU A 50 -10.44 10.63 6.63
C GLU A 50 -10.90 10.79 8.09
N ASP A 51 -12.09 10.29 8.44
CA ASP A 51 -12.62 10.37 9.80
C ASP A 51 -11.76 9.58 10.80
N LEU A 52 -11.33 8.36 10.43
CA LEU A 52 -10.41 7.58 11.27
C LEU A 52 -9.09 8.32 11.50
N LEU A 53 -8.48 8.85 10.44
CA LEU A 53 -7.22 9.58 10.52
C LEU A 53 -7.37 10.83 11.40
N LEU A 54 -8.42 11.61 11.19
CA LEU A 54 -8.72 12.79 12.01
C LEU A 54 -8.93 12.41 13.49
N SER A 55 -9.64 11.32 13.76
CA SER A 55 -9.84 10.81 15.13
C SER A 55 -8.52 10.38 15.80
N ALA A 56 -7.54 9.94 15.00
CA ALA A 56 -6.19 9.60 15.43
C ALA A 56 -5.24 10.81 15.50
N GLY A 57 -5.71 12.02 15.15
CA GLY A 57 -4.92 13.24 15.10
C GLY A 57 -3.99 13.33 13.86
N LEU A 58 -4.28 12.56 12.82
CA LEU A 58 -3.55 12.54 11.55
C LEU A 58 -4.35 13.33 10.51
N HIS A 59 -3.66 14.25 9.82
CA HIS A 59 -4.27 15.21 8.92
C HIS A 59 -3.72 15.04 7.50
N LEU A 60 -4.42 14.28 6.64
CA LEU A 60 -4.02 14.15 5.23
C LEU A 60 -4.09 15.51 4.49
N ASP A 61 -5.00 16.39 4.91
CA ASP A 61 -5.12 17.75 4.39
C ASP A 61 -3.88 18.62 4.66
N GLN A 62 -3.00 18.18 5.57
CA GLN A 62 -1.73 18.84 5.90
C GLN A 62 -0.53 18.19 5.22
N GLU A 63 -0.74 17.30 4.26
CA GLU A 63 0.37 16.72 3.51
C GLU A 63 1.16 17.78 2.74
N PRO A 64 2.50 17.70 2.78
CA PRO A 64 3.32 18.67 2.08
C PRO A 64 3.10 18.58 0.57
N ALA A 65 2.95 19.73 -0.07
CA ALA A 65 2.72 19.83 -1.52
C ALA A 65 3.81 19.14 -2.37
N GLU A 66 5.01 18.95 -1.80
CA GLU A 66 6.12 18.21 -2.42
C GLU A 66 5.80 16.72 -2.63
N MET A 67 4.96 16.12 -1.78
CA MET A 67 4.44 14.77 -2.03
C MET A 67 3.44 14.77 -3.19
N VAL A 68 2.62 15.80 -3.32
CA VAL A 68 1.51 15.84 -4.29
C VAL A 68 2.00 15.96 -5.75
N GLY A 69 3.23 16.48 -5.96
CA GLY A 69 3.73 16.87 -7.28
C GLY A 69 4.63 15.85 -7.99
N THR A 70 4.99 14.73 -7.39
CA THR A 70 6.02 13.83 -7.97
C THR A 70 5.84 12.35 -7.61
N LEU A 71 4.61 11.88 -7.39
CA LEU A 71 4.38 10.47 -7.08
C LEU A 71 4.56 9.59 -8.33
N ARG A 72 5.09 8.39 -8.11
CA ARG A 72 5.16 7.33 -9.08
C ARG A 72 4.07 6.31 -8.79
N ARG A 73 3.49 5.77 -9.85
CA ARG A 73 2.55 4.66 -9.79
C ARG A 73 3.23 3.39 -10.27
N LEU A 74 3.19 2.35 -9.45
CA LEU A 74 3.57 1.00 -9.78
C LEU A 74 2.30 0.14 -9.89
N ASP A 75 1.95 -0.29 -11.09
CA ASP A 75 0.85 -1.22 -11.32
C ASP A 75 1.40 -2.58 -11.73
N GLY A 76 0.91 -3.66 -11.12
CA GLY A 76 1.33 -4.99 -11.55
C GLY A 76 0.67 -6.12 -10.80
N ILE A 77 1.29 -7.29 -10.89
CA ILE A 77 0.94 -8.48 -10.13
C ILE A 77 2.17 -8.88 -9.35
N ALA A 78 1.97 -9.19 -8.07
CA ALA A 78 2.99 -9.73 -7.19
C ALA A 78 2.34 -10.80 -6.34
N THR A 79 3.15 -11.68 -5.77
CA THR A 79 2.63 -12.58 -4.74
C THR A 79 2.38 -11.83 -3.45
N VAL A 80 1.49 -12.35 -2.59
CA VAL A 80 1.19 -11.77 -1.28
C VAL A 80 2.46 -11.58 -0.44
N SER A 81 3.36 -12.57 -0.43
CA SER A 81 4.62 -12.46 0.31
C SER A 81 5.48 -11.31 -0.20
N VAL A 82 5.69 -11.22 -1.52
CA VAL A 82 6.53 -10.17 -2.14
C VAL A 82 5.97 -8.78 -1.86
N LEU A 83 4.65 -8.62 -1.93
CA LEU A 83 4.00 -7.33 -1.66
C LEU A 83 4.10 -6.94 -0.18
N THR A 84 3.95 -7.92 0.72
CA THR A 84 4.11 -7.73 2.17
C THR A 84 5.56 -7.36 2.53
N GLU A 85 6.55 -8.09 2.02
CA GLU A 85 7.97 -7.82 2.24
C GLU A 85 8.38 -6.43 1.72
N SER A 86 7.86 -6.04 0.54
CA SER A 86 8.12 -4.71 -0.02
C SER A 86 7.55 -3.60 0.86
N LEU A 87 6.36 -3.82 1.45
CA LEU A 87 5.74 -2.86 2.36
C LEU A 87 6.50 -2.78 3.68
N GLU A 88 6.96 -3.90 4.22
CA GLU A 88 7.80 -3.96 5.43
C GLU A 88 9.11 -3.21 5.24
N GLU A 89 9.78 -3.42 4.11
CA GLU A 89 11.01 -2.71 3.77
C GLU A 89 10.80 -1.19 3.82
N LEU A 90 9.71 -0.71 3.21
CA LEU A 90 9.40 0.72 3.21
C LEU A 90 8.95 1.23 4.58
N MET A 91 8.15 0.49 5.35
CA MET A 91 7.80 0.86 6.72
C MET A 91 9.03 1.09 7.61
N HIS A 92 10.08 0.31 7.40
CA HIS A 92 11.32 0.42 8.16
C HIS A 92 12.24 1.53 7.68
N THR A 93 12.15 1.94 6.41
CA THR A 93 13.14 2.82 5.80
C THR A 93 12.60 4.20 5.43
N ALA A 94 11.32 4.31 5.14
CA ALA A 94 10.66 5.55 4.77
C ALA A 94 10.18 6.33 6.02
N PRO A 95 10.25 7.67 6.02
CA PRO A 95 9.68 8.51 7.07
C PRO A 95 8.15 8.68 6.96
N THR A 96 7.46 7.80 6.24
CA THR A 96 6.04 7.89 5.84
C THR A 96 5.24 6.69 6.34
N GLY A 97 3.92 6.82 6.31
CA GLY A 97 2.99 5.72 6.52
C GLY A 97 2.29 5.35 5.23
N PHE A 98 1.49 4.29 5.27
CA PHE A 98 0.82 3.77 4.08
C PHE A 98 -0.68 3.59 4.33
N ILE A 99 -1.50 3.90 3.33
CA ILE A 99 -2.87 3.41 3.25
C ILE A 99 -2.86 2.17 2.37
N VAL A 100 -3.45 1.08 2.82
CA VAL A 100 -3.60 -0.17 2.07
C VAL A 100 -5.08 -0.45 1.96
N ASP A 101 -5.66 -0.31 0.77
CA ASP A 101 -7.06 -0.61 0.49
C ASP A 101 -7.19 -1.88 -0.34
N THR A 102 -7.79 -2.90 0.26
CA THR A 102 -7.98 -4.22 -0.34
C THR A 102 -9.41 -4.47 -0.82
N ARG A 103 -10.28 -3.45 -0.82
CA ARG A 103 -11.70 -3.57 -1.21
C ARG A 103 -11.90 -3.63 -2.73
N PHE A 104 -10.88 -3.29 -3.51
CA PHE A 104 -10.94 -3.20 -4.97
C PHE A 104 -10.41 -4.47 -5.66
N ASP A 105 -10.63 -4.56 -6.97
CA ASP A 105 -10.07 -5.63 -7.83
C ASP A 105 -8.54 -5.68 -7.84
N SER A 106 -7.90 -4.55 -7.51
CA SER A 106 -6.47 -4.47 -7.26
C SER A 106 -6.23 -3.73 -5.96
N VAL A 107 -5.36 -4.27 -5.12
CA VAL A 107 -4.95 -3.61 -3.87
C VAL A 107 -4.37 -2.24 -4.19
N GLN A 108 -4.93 -1.20 -3.58
CA GLN A 108 -4.38 0.14 -3.65
C GLN A 108 -3.46 0.35 -2.47
N ILE A 109 -2.22 0.78 -2.71
CA ILE A 109 -1.29 1.18 -1.66
C ILE A 109 -0.87 2.61 -1.93
N GLU A 110 -0.98 3.46 -0.93
CA GLU A 110 -0.65 4.87 -1.05
C GLU A 110 0.28 5.30 0.08
N GLU A 111 1.39 5.93 -0.29
CA GLU A 111 2.32 6.50 0.67
C GLU A 111 1.87 7.90 1.10
N HIS A 112 1.85 8.15 2.40
CA HIS A 112 1.51 9.46 2.97
C HIS A 112 2.46 9.86 4.10
N GLN A 113 2.96 11.10 4.04
CA GLN A 113 3.83 11.62 5.09
C GLN A 113 3.06 11.98 6.36
N ALA A 114 1.82 12.43 6.22
CA ALA A 114 0.97 12.78 7.37
C ALA A 114 0.66 11.58 8.28
N ILE A 115 0.68 10.35 7.74
CA ILE A 115 0.43 9.12 8.52
C ILE A 115 1.64 8.76 9.40
N GLY A 116 2.84 9.10 8.94
CA GLY A 116 4.07 8.92 9.69
C GLY A 116 4.61 7.48 9.70
N ARG A 117 5.92 7.38 9.97
CA ARG A 117 6.71 6.15 9.86
C ARG A 117 6.12 4.96 10.61
N GLY A 118 6.07 3.82 9.92
CA GLY A 118 5.73 2.52 10.52
C GLY A 118 4.26 2.39 10.91
N THR A 119 3.40 3.21 10.29
CA THR A 119 1.96 3.17 10.46
C THR A 119 1.31 2.77 9.14
N ILE A 120 0.34 1.86 9.21
CA ILE A 120 -0.50 1.45 8.08
C ILE A 120 -1.95 1.74 8.43
N VAL A 121 -2.67 2.37 7.51
CA VAL A 121 -4.14 2.40 7.53
C VAL A 121 -4.62 1.30 6.61
N LEU A 122 -5.14 0.22 7.19
CA LEU A 122 -5.71 -0.88 6.43
C LEU A 122 -7.21 -0.63 6.23
N VAL A 123 -7.64 -0.64 4.97
CA VAL A 123 -9.04 -0.60 4.57
C VAL A 123 -9.37 -1.93 3.92
N ASP A 124 -10.29 -2.68 4.51
CA ASP A 124 -10.73 -3.96 3.96
C ASP A 124 -12.25 -4.12 4.05
N GLY A 125 -12.78 -5.27 3.65
CA GLY A 125 -14.21 -5.57 3.73
C GLY A 125 -14.79 -5.58 5.17
N LYS A 126 -13.95 -5.48 6.21
CA LYS A 126 -14.36 -5.39 7.62
C LYS A 126 -14.32 -3.95 8.14
N GLY A 127 -13.82 -3.01 7.36
CA GLY A 127 -13.73 -1.58 7.67
C GLY A 127 -12.29 -1.06 7.72
N THR A 128 -12.14 0.16 8.24
CA THR A 128 -10.86 0.87 8.30
C THR A 128 -10.20 0.70 9.68
N ARG A 129 -8.90 0.39 9.70
CA ARG A 129 -8.13 0.13 10.93
C ARG A 129 -6.73 0.71 10.85
N LEU A 130 -6.25 1.27 11.96
CA LEU A 130 -4.88 1.78 12.07
C LEU A 130 -3.99 0.70 12.70
N LEU A 131 -2.94 0.33 11.97
CA LEU A 131 -1.98 -0.71 12.31
C LEU A 131 -0.60 -0.07 12.55
N GLY A 132 0.11 -0.58 13.57
CA GLY A 132 1.50 -0.21 13.82
C GLY A 132 2.48 -1.22 13.22
N SER A 133 3.78 -0.89 13.27
CA SER A 133 4.93 -1.65 12.73
C SER A 133 5.13 -3.08 13.22
N ARG A 134 4.21 -3.65 14.02
CA ARG A 134 4.25 -5.06 14.49
C ARG A 134 3.02 -5.85 14.06
N GLN A 135 2.22 -5.32 13.15
CA GLN A 135 0.97 -5.94 12.70
C GLN A 135 1.05 -6.44 11.26
N GLU A 136 2.24 -6.86 10.83
CA GLU A 136 2.56 -7.48 9.53
C GLU A 136 1.58 -8.61 9.17
N ALA A 137 1.36 -9.53 10.11
CA ALA A 137 0.43 -10.64 9.93
C ALA A 137 -1.03 -10.20 9.67
N ALA A 138 -1.42 -8.98 10.08
CA ALA A 138 -2.75 -8.45 9.76
C ALA A 138 -2.82 -7.94 8.31
N VAL A 139 -1.72 -7.37 7.80
CA VAL A 139 -1.60 -6.92 6.41
C VAL A 139 -1.52 -8.11 5.47
N GLU A 140 -0.61 -9.05 5.74
CA GLU A 140 -0.44 -10.28 4.96
C GLU A 140 -1.78 -11.02 4.83
N ARG A 141 -2.51 -11.16 5.94
CA ARG A 141 -3.83 -11.79 5.95
C ARG A 141 -4.86 -11.03 5.11
N ALA A 142 -4.87 -9.70 5.17
CA ALA A 142 -5.80 -8.89 4.38
C ALA A 142 -5.50 -9.00 2.87
N LEU A 143 -4.21 -9.02 2.51
CA LEU A 143 -3.76 -9.25 1.14
C LEU A 143 -4.14 -10.67 0.67
N ALA A 144 -3.96 -11.70 1.51
CA ALA A 144 -4.37 -13.06 1.18
C ALA A 144 -5.89 -13.21 1.04
N ASP A 145 -6.67 -12.60 1.94
CA ASP A 145 -8.14 -12.57 1.83
C ASP A 145 -8.57 -11.88 0.52
N ALA A 146 -7.90 -10.80 0.13
CA ALA A 146 -8.17 -10.10 -1.14
C ALA A 146 -7.79 -10.97 -2.36
N ALA A 147 -6.64 -11.64 -2.33
CA ALA A 147 -6.20 -12.54 -3.40
C ALA A 147 -7.20 -13.70 -3.60
N GLY A 148 -7.66 -14.32 -2.51
CA GLY A 148 -8.59 -15.45 -2.54
C GLY A 148 -10.04 -15.08 -2.91
N THR A 149 -10.43 -13.81 -2.76
CA THR A 149 -11.77 -13.34 -3.17
C THR A 149 -11.90 -13.21 -4.69
N HIS A 150 -10.78 -13.06 -5.40
CA HIS A 150 -10.75 -12.84 -6.85
C HIS A 150 -10.54 -14.12 -7.68
N GLU A 151 -10.40 -15.29 -7.04
CA GLU A 151 -10.30 -16.61 -7.70
C GLU A 151 -11.64 -17.39 -7.73
N GLY A 152 -12.77 -16.74 -7.38
CA GLY A 152 -14.11 -17.35 -7.25
C GLY A 152 -15.07 -17.07 -8.40
#